data_AF-A0ABC8T490-F1
#
_entry.id   AF-A0ABC8T490-F1
#
_cell.length_a   1.000
_cell.length_b   1.000
_cell.length_c   1.000
_cell.angle_alpha   90.00
_cell.angle_beta   90.00
_cell.angle_gamma   90.00
#
_symmetry.space_group_name_H-M   'P 1'
#
loop_
_entity.id
_entity.type
_entity.pdbx_description
1 polymer ?
#
loop_
_entity_poly.entity_id
_entity_poly.type
_entity_poly.pdbx_seq_one_letter_code
_entity_poly.pdbx_strand_id
1 'polypeptide(L)'
;MELQNNKRINESASLRQKCIDNMIIWIEEDSAASRAQGGTGEVQLVRFLFIMAFNVVGNLMLSRDILDRQSDEGQLFFDAMNKVMEWAGKPNVADFLPFLKWLDPMRIKRNMVRDMGECMKIISGVVKERVEEKQSGREKMGKDLLDVLMEYEGDEKEGLGKISERNVIIIIL
;
A
#
# COMPACT_ATOMS: atom_id res chain seq x y z
N MET A 1 17.54 -13.43 -3.07
CA MET A 1 18.16 -12.39 -2.21
C MET A 1 18.58 -11.16 -3.03
N GLU A 2 17.76 -10.66 -3.96
CA GLU A 2 18.13 -9.48 -4.78
C GLU A 2 17.40 -8.19 -4.38
N LEU A 3 16.36 -8.28 -3.53
CA LEU A 3 15.54 -7.11 -3.15
C LEU A 3 16.27 -6.09 -2.26
N GLN A 4 17.36 -6.48 -1.59
CA GLN A 4 18.11 -5.63 -0.66
C GLN A 4 19.53 -5.31 -1.17
N ASN A 5 19.73 -5.23 -2.48
CA ASN A 5 21.01 -4.83 -3.06
C ASN A 5 21.17 -3.29 -2.96
N ASN A 6 22.30 -2.81 -2.42
CA ASN A 6 22.65 -1.38 -2.30
C ASN A 6 22.43 -0.60 -3.61
N LYS A 7 22.62 -1.26 -4.76
CA LYS A 7 22.35 -0.66 -6.07
C LYS A 7 20.87 -0.23 -6.21
N ARG A 8 19.91 -1.10 -5.89
CA ARG A 8 18.47 -0.79 -6.02
C ARG A 8 17.99 0.21 -4.97
N ILE A 9 18.59 0.19 -3.79
CA ILE A 9 18.33 1.19 -2.75
C ILE A 9 18.75 2.59 -3.22
N ASN A 10 19.88 2.69 -3.93
CA ASN A 10 20.34 3.94 -4.50
C ASN A 10 19.51 4.38 -5.72
N GLU A 11 19.08 3.45 -6.58
CA GLU A 11 18.20 3.74 -7.73
C GLU A 11 16.85 4.34 -7.29
N SER A 12 16.37 4.03 -6.10
CA SER A 12 15.14 4.58 -5.53
C SER A 12 15.33 5.88 -4.72
N ALA A 13 16.54 6.46 -4.69
CA ALA A 13 16.81 7.67 -3.93
C ALA A 13 15.99 8.88 -4.41
N SER A 14 15.86 9.06 -5.73
CA SER A 14 15.07 10.14 -6.33
C SER A 14 13.58 10.03 -5.99
N LEU A 15 13.05 8.79 -5.94
CA LEU A 15 11.67 8.54 -5.54
C LEU A 15 11.44 8.90 -4.07
N ARG A 16 12.35 8.47 -3.17
CA ARG A 16 12.27 8.84 -1.75
C ARG A 16 12.35 10.35 -1.57
N GLN A 17 13.24 11.02 -2.29
CA GLN A 17 13.35 12.48 -2.26
C GLN A 17 12.05 13.15 -2.69
N LYS A 18 11.48 12.74 -3.84
CA LYS A 18 10.17 13.23 -4.31
C LYS A 18 9.08 13.06 -3.24
N CYS A 19 9.00 11.89 -2.59
CA CYS A 19 8.00 11.65 -1.54
C CYS A 19 8.22 12.54 -0.31
N ILE A 20 9.46 12.84 0.06
CA ILE A 20 9.79 13.78 1.14
C ILE A 20 9.41 15.21 0.76
N ASP A 21 9.77 15.65 -0.45
CA ASP A 21 9.47 17.01 -0.93
C ASP A 21 7.96 17.25 -0.96
N ASN A 22 7.19 16.29 -1.47
CA ASN A 22 5.72 16.33 -1.45
C ASN A 22 5.17 16.41 -0.03
N MET A 23 5.74 15.64 0.91
CA MET A 23 5.30 15.66 2.31
C MET A 23 5.54 17.03 2.97
N ILE A 24 6.68 17.66 2.70
CA ILE A 24 6.99 19.01 3.20
C ILE A 24 5.98 20.01 2.68
N ILE A 25 5.73 20.01 1.36
CA ILE A 25 4.74 20.89 0.72
C ILE A 25 3.37 20.71 1.39
N TRP A 26 2.93 19.46 1.58
CA TRP A 26 1.62 19.20 2.17
C TRP A 26 1.51 19.65 3.64
N ILE A 27 2.59 19.57 4.41
CA ILE A 27 2.64 20.06 5.79
C ILE A 27 2.54 21.59 5.82
N GLU A 28 3.28 22.26 4.93
CA GLU A 28 3.26 23.71 4.80
C GLU A 28 1.87 24.23 4.41
N GLU A 29 1.24 23.59 3.42
CA GLU A 29 -0.12 23.89 2.97
C GLU A 29 -1.16 23.71 4.10
N ASP A 30 -1.10 22.60 4.83
CA ASP A 30 -2.05 22.30 5.92
C ASP A 30 -1.88 23.28 7.09
N SER A 31 -0.62 23.57 7.45
CA SER A 31 -0.30 24.52 8.51
C SER A 31 -0.74 25.94 8.14
N ALA A 32 -0.52 26.35 6.88
CA ALA A 32 -0.96 27.65 6.39
C ALA A 32 -2.50 27.77 6.36
N ALA A 33 -3.20 26.73 5.88
CA ALA A 33 -4.67 26.70 5.85
C ALA A 33 -5.27 26.75 7.27
N SER A 34 -4.70 26.01 8.22
CA SER A 34 -5.11 26.04 9.63
C SER A 34 -4.95 27.44 10.23
N ARG A 35 -3.81 28.12 9.98
CA ARG A 35 -3.58 29.50 10.44
C ARG A 35 -4.52 30.50 9.80
N ALA A 36 -4.82 30.36 8.51
CA ALA A 36 -5.75 31.25 7.81
C ALA A 36 -7.18 31.17 8.38
N GLN A 37 -7.54 30.04 8.99
CA GLN A 37 -8.82 29.83 9.66
C GLN A 37 -8.79 30.17 11.17
N GLY A 38 -7.70 30.77 11.66
CA GLY A 38 -7.52 31.14 13.07
C GLY A 38 -7.03 30.01 13.98
N GLY A 39 -6.60 28.88 13.41
CA GLY A 39 -5.99 27.75 14.13
C GLY A 39 -4.51 27.94 14.47
N THR A 40 -3.95 27.02 15.23
CA THR A 40 -2.54 27.06 15.71
C THR A 40 -1.53 26.69 14.62
N GLY A 41 -1.97 26.14 13.49
CA GLY A 41 -1.09 25.60 12.44
C GLY A 41 -0.52 24.22 12.78
N GLU A 42 -1.06 23.55 13.80
CA GLU A 42 -0.72 22.16 14.14
C GLU A 42 -1.12 21.19 13.03
N VAL A 43 -0.29 20.17 12.84
CA VAL A 43 -0.46 19.15 11.79
C VAL A 43 -0.37 17.75 12.37
N GLN A 44 -1.14 16.82 11.84
CA GLN A 44 -1.10 15.41 12.24
C GLN A 44 0.06 14.68 11.55
N LEU A 45 1.26 14.76 12.13
CA LEU A 45 2.49 14.20 11.54
C LEU A 45 2.36 12.71 11.17
N VAL A 46 1.69 11.91 11.99
CA VAL A 46 1.49 10.47 11.76
C VAL A 46 0.80 10.20 10.42
N ARG A 47 -0.20 11.01 10.07
CA ARG A 47 -0.92 10.88 8.78
C ARG A 47 0.02 11.14 7.60
N PHE A 48 0.84 12.19 7.67
CA PHE A 48 1.79 12.52 6.61
C PHE A 48 2.89 11.47 6.44
N LEU A 49 3.44 10.98 7.55
CA LEU A 49 4.45 9.91 7.52
C LEU A 49 3.89 8.62 6.92
N PHE A 50 2.65 8.27 7.24
CA PHE A 50 1.99 7.11 6.66
C PHE A 50 1.78 7.26 5.15
N ILE A 51 1.21 8.40 4.70
CA ILE A 51 1.01 8.68 3.28
C ILE A 51 2.35 8.61 2.52
N MET A 52 3.41 9.21 3.09
CA MET A 52 4.75 9.17 2.52
C MET A 52 5.28 7.74 2.41
N ALA A 53 5.21 6.94 3.48
CA ALA A 53 5.67 5.56 3.49
C ALA A 53 4.96 4.71 2.42
N PHE A 54 3.64 4.83 2.33
CA PHE A 54 2.86 4.11 1.33
C PHE A 54 3.09 4.61 -0.09
N ASN A 55 3.37 5.90 -0.30
CA ASN A 55 3.75 6.40 -1.62
C ASN A 55 5.14 5.92 -2.02
N VAL A 56 6.10 5.80 -1.09
CA VAL A 56 7.39 5.18 -1.39
C VAL A 56 7.20 3.72 -1.81
N VAL A 57 6.45 2.93 -1.04
CA VAL A 57 6.16 1.52 -1.38
C VAL A 57 5.40 1.44 -2.69
N GLY A 58 4.37 2.27 -2.88
CA GLY A 58 3.56 2.32 -4.09
C GLY A 58 4.35 2.67 -5.35
N ASN A 59 5.29 3.62 -5.27
CA ASN A 59 6.17 3.91 -6.39
C ASN A 59 7.14 2.77 -6.68
N LEU A 60 7.60 2.04 -5.65
CA LEU A 60 8.45 0.86 -5.87
C LEU A 60 7.69 -0.31 -6.50
N MET A 61 6.45 -0.55 -6.06
CA MET A 61 5.65 -1.69 -6.52
C MET A 61 4.95 -1.42 -7.86
N LEU A 62 4.43 -0.20 -8.05
CA LEU A 62 3.47 0.18 -9.11
C LEU A 62 3.90 1.42 -9.92
N SER A 63 5.05 2.04 -9.61
CA SER A 63 5.48 3.31 -10.21
C SER A 63 4.40 4.42 -10.17
N ARG A 64 3.65 4.47 -9.06
CA ARG A 64 2.58 5.45 -8.81
C ARG A 64 2.44 5.74 -7.31
N ASP A 65 2.10 6.98 -6.99
CA ASP A 65 1.63 7.36 -5.66
C ASP A 65 0.25 6.69 -5.41
N ILE A 66 0.18 5.74 -4.48
CA ILE A 66 -1.07 5.01 -4.14
C ILE A 66 -2.02 5.92 -3.36
N LEU A 67 -1.46 6.82 -2.55
CA LEU A 67 -2.20 7.70 -1.67
C LEU A 67 -2.02 9.14 -2.14
N ASP A 68 -3.07 9.69 -2.72
CA ASP A 68 -3.18 11.14 -2.90
C ASP A 68 -3.87 11.76 -1.68
N ARG A 69 -3.33 12.87 -1.19
CA ARG A 69 -3.90 13.67 -0.10
C ARG A 69 -5.31 14.15 -0.45
N GLN A 70 -5.60 14.37 -1.74
CA GLN A 70 -6.87 14.90 -2.23
C GLN A 70 -7.83 13.82 -2.75
N SER A 71 -7.43 12.54 -2.78
CA SER A 71 -8.30 11.46 -3.23
C SER A 71 -9.05 10.85 -2.05
N ASP A 72 -10.37 10.76 -2.19
CA ASP A 72 -11.25 10.03 -1.27
C ASP A 72 -10.80 8.56 -1.14
N GLU A 73 -10.25 7.96 -2.21
CA GLU A 73 -9.77 6.58 -2.22
C GLU A 73 -8.51 6.41 -1.36
N GLY A 74 -7.61 7.40 -1.38
CA GLY A 74 -6.42 7.40 -0.54
C GLY A 74 -6.76 7.48 0.95
N GLN A 75 -7.74 8.31 1.31
CA GLN A 75 -8.23 8.38 2.67
C GLN A 75 -8.92 7.09 3.12
N LEU A 76 -9.74 6.47 2.27
CA LEU A 76 -10.37 5.18 2.55
C LEU A 76 -9.34 4.07 2.77
N PHE A 77 -8.28 4.05 1.95
CA PHE A 77 -7.19 3.08 2.10
C PHE A 77 -6.43 3.28 3.41
N PHE A 78 -6.09 4.53 3.76
CA PHE A 78 -5.45 4.88 5.03
C PHE A 78 -6.27 4.39 6.23
N ASP A 79 -7.57 4.67 6.25
CA ASP A 79 -8.47 4.28 7.34
C ASP A 79 -8.61 2.76 7.45
N ALA A 80 -8.71 2.06 6.31
CA ALA A 80 -8.80 0.60 6.27
C ALA A 80 -7.50 -0.06 6.75
N MET A 81 -6.33 0.40 6.27
CA MET A 81 -5.04 -0.13 6.68
C MET A 81 -4.73 0.15 8.16
N ASN A 82 -5.11 1.31 8.68
CA ASN A 82 -4.97 1.58 10.12
C ASN A 82 -5.76 0.59 10.97
N LYS A 83 -6.99 0.24 10.56
CA LYS A 83 -7.78 -0.80 11.25
C LYS A 83 -7.12 -2.17 11.12
N VAL A 84 -6.60 -2.53 9.95
CA VAL A 84 -5.83 -3.78 9.77
C VAL A 84 -4.65 -3.84 10.74
N MET A 85 -3.88 -2.75 10.86
CA MET A 85 -2.76 -2.67 11.81
C MET A 85 -3.23 -2.73 13.27
N GLU A 86 -4.36 -2.12 13.60
CA GLU A 86 -4.98 -2.22 14.93
C GLU A 86 -5.35 -3.68 15.26
N TRP A 87 -5.98 -4.40 14.32
CA TRP A 87 -6.31 -5.81 14.51
C TRP A 87 -5.08 -6.71 14.56
N ALA A 88 -4.05 -6.41 13.77
CA ALA A 88 -2.78 -7.14 13.76
C ALA A 88 -2.03 -7.00 15.09
N GLY A 89 -2.05 -5.80 15.67
CA GLY A 89 -1.40 -5.52 16.97
C GLY A 89 -2.22 -5.95 18.18
N LYS A 90 -3.49 -6.31 18.01
CA LYS A 90 -4.38 -6.67 19.11
C LYS A 90 -4.07 -8.08 19.63
N PRO A 91 -3.80 -8.26 20.94
CA PRO A 91 -3.62 -9.59 21.51
C PRO A 91 -4.85 -10.47 21.25
N ASN A 92 -4.64 -11.67 20.73
CA ASN A 92 -5.71 -12.58 20.38
C ASN A 92 -5.70 -13.81 21.31
N VAL A 93 -6.72 -13.91 22.16
CA VAL A 93 -6.92 -15.03 23.10
C VAL A 93 -6.99 -16.38 22.37
N ALA A 94 -7.48 -16.39 21.13
CA ALA A 94 -7.53 -17.60 20.32
C ALA A 94 -6.16 -18.09 19.85
N ASP A 95 -5.12 -17.25 19.91
CA ASP A 95 -3.74 -17.68 19.66
C ASP A 95 -3.13 -18.39 20.87
N PHE A 96 -3.64 -18.13 22.07
CA PHE A 96 -3.27 -18.84 23.30
C PHE A 96 -4.15 -20.07 23.57
N LEU A 97 -5.40 -20.06 23.10
CA LEU A 97 -6.39 -21.12 23.28
C LEU A 97 -6.95 -21.56 21.91
N PRO A 98 -6.29 -22.50 21.20
CA PRO A 98 -6.61 -22.84 19.81
C PRO A 98 -8.05 -23.31 19.57
N PHE A 99 -8.70 -23.91 20.57
CA PHE A 99 -10.10 -24.35 20.47
C PHE A 99 -11.10 -23.17 20.40
N LEU A 100 -10.69 -21.95 20.77
CA LEU A 100 -11.51 -20.73 20.62
C LEU A 100 -11.36 -20.07 19.24
N LYS A 101 -10.47 -20.56 18.36
CA LYS A 101 -10.23 -19.98 17.03
C LYS A 101 -11.46 -19.94 16.14
N TRP A 102 -12.33 -20.94 16.24
CA TRP A 102 -13.56 -20.99 15.45
C TRP A 102 -14.62 -20.00 15.95
N LEU A 103 -14.65 -19.73 17.26
CA LEU A 103 -15.61 -18.81 17.88
C LEU A 103 -15.28 -17.33 17.58
N ASP A 104 -14.01 -17.01 17.33
CA ASP A 104 -13.51 -15.64 17.16
C ASP A 104 -14.10 -14.70 18.25
N PRO A 105 -13.86 -14.98 19.54
CA PRO A 105 -14.58 -14.35 20.65
C PRO A 105 -14.39 -12.83 20.70
N MET A 106 -13.26 -12.32 20.19
CA MET A 106 -12.98 -10.89 20.09
C MET A 106 -13.25 -10.30 18.69
N ARG A 107 -13.80 -11.10 17.77
CA ARG A 107 -14.10 -10.75 16.38
C ARG A 107 -12.89 -10.20 15.60
N ILE A 108 -11.67 -10.54 16.03
CA ILE A 108 -10.43 -10.04 15.43
C ILE A 108 -10.33 -10.57 14.00
N LYS A 109 -10.56 -11.88 13.80
CA LYS A 109 -10.50 -12.48 12.47
C LYS A 109 -11.55 -11.88 11.55
N ARG A 110 -12.79 -11.73 12.03
CA ARG A 110 -13.88 -11.14 11.25
C ARG A 110 -13.58 -9.71 10.84
N ASN A 111 -13.12 -8.87 11.75
CA ASN A 111 -12.85 -7.46 11.46
C ASN A 111 -11.63 -7.31 10.56
N MET A 112 -10.58 -8.11 10.79
CA MET A 112 -9.40 -8.20 9.91
C MET A 112 -9.81 -8.53 8.48
N VAL A 113 -10.64 -9.56 8.26
CA VAL A 113 -11.09 -9.94 6.92
C VAL A 113 -11.89 -8.82 6.24
N ARG A 114 -12.74 -8.11 6.99
CA ARG A 114 -13.51 -6.98 6.46
C ARG A 114 -12.60 -5.83 6.03
N ASP A 115 -11.75 -5.37 6.95
CA ASP A 115 -10.93 -4.17 6.73
C ASP A 115 -9.83 -4.45 5.69
N MET A 116 -9.23 -5.65 5.69
CA MET A 116 -8.34 -6.12 4.62
C MET A 116 -9.05 -6.25 3.27
N GLY A 117 -10.33 -6.62 3.27
CA GLY A 117 -11.15 -6.69 2.06
C GLY A 117 -11.29 -5.34 1.36
N GLU A 118 -11.44 -4.25 2.12
CA GLU A 118 -11.48 -2.89 1.56
C GLU A 118 -10.11 -2.48 0.98
N CYS A 119 -9.01 -2.79 1.66
CA CYS A 119 -7.66 -2.55 1.13
C CYS A 119 -7.42 -3.30 -0.19
N MET A 120 -7.77 -4.59 -0.22
CA MET A 120 -7.67 -5.43 -1.42
C MET A 120 -8.51 -4.87 -2.57
N LYS A 121 -9.71 -4.35 -2.31
CA LYS A 121 -10.59 -3.76 -3.33
C LYS A 121 -9.94 -2.56 -3.99
N ILE A 122 -9.31 -1.68 -3.21
CA ILE A 122 -8.62 -0.49 -3.74
C ILE A 122 -7.42 -0.90 -4.60
N ILE A 123 -6.55 -1.79 -4.10
CA ILE A 123 -5.38 -2.25 -4.87
C ILE A 123 -5.80 -3.02 -6.13
N SER A 124 -6.89 -3.80 -6.08
CA SER A 124 -7.44 -4.47 -7.26
C SER A 124 -7.84 -3.47 -8.34
N GLY A 125 -8.38 -2.31 -7.96
CA GLY A 125 -8.68 -1.22 -8.88
C GLY A 125 -7.42 -0.68 -9.57
N VAL A 126 -6.36 -0.43 -8.81
CA VAL A 126 -5.08 0.06 -9.33
C VAL A 126 -4.41 -0.96 -10.27
N VAL A 127 -4.41 -2.24 -9.90
CA VAL A 127 -3.87 -3.32 -10.74
C VAL A 127 -4.66 -3.42 -12.04
N LYS A 128 -5.99 -3.35 -11.97
CA LYS A 128 -6.86 -3.42 -13.15
C LYS A 128 -6.62 -2.25 -14.11
N GLU A 129 -6.54 -1.02 -13.60
CA GLU A 129 -6.23 0.17 -14.40
C GLU A 129 -4.90 -0.02 -15.15
N ARG A 130 -3.88 -0.56 -14.47
CA ARG A 130 -2.56 -0.81 -15.07
C ARG A 130 -2.60 -1.89 -16.16
N VAL A 131 -3.40 -2.94 -15.97
CA VAL A 131 -3.61 -4.00 -16.98
C VAL A 131 -4.29 -3.41 -18.22
N GLU A 132 -5.29 -2.56 -18.04
CA GLU A 132 -5.98 -1.88 -19.14
C GLU A 132 -5.06 -0.90 -19.89
N GLU A 133 -4.22 -0.14 -19.17
CA GLU A 133 -3.19 0.73 -19.77
C GLU A 133 -2.25 -0.05 -20.68
N LYS A 134 -1.76 -1.21 -20.22
CA LYS A 134 -0.89 -2.10 -21.04
C LYS A 134 -1.60 -2.59 -22.30
N GLN A 135 -2.85 -3.04 -22.18
CA GLN A 135 -3.62 -3.52 -23.34
C GLN A 135 -3.89 -2.40 -24.35
N SER A 136 -3.99 -1.15 -23.91
CA SER A 136 -4.18 0.01 -24.77
C SER A 136 -2.92 0.51 -25.51
N GLY A 137 -1.76 -0.11 -25.28
CA GLY A 137 -0.48 0.28 -25.89
C GLY A 137 0.13 1.55 -25.28
N ARG A 138 -0.42 2.07 -24.18
CA ARG A 138 0.14 3.18 -23.39
C ARG A 138 1.20 2.66 -22.42
N GLU A 139 2.23 2.02 -22.94
CA GLU A 139 3.26 1.42 -22.09
C GLU A 139 4.12 2.51 -21.45
N LYS A 140 4.25 2.48 -20.11
CA LYS A 140 5.17 3.35 -19.37
C LYS A 140 6.62 3.01 -19.72
N MET A 141 7.49 4.00 -19.65
CA MET A 141 8.93 3.80 -19.79
C MET A 141 9.49 3.15 -18.51
N GLY A 142 9.74 1.83 -18.55
CA GLY A 142 10.33 1.06 -17.46
C GLY A 142 9.41 -0.03 -16.91
N LYS A 143 9.99 -1.07 -16.30
CA LYS A 143 9.27 -2.18 -15.65
C LYS A 143 9.26 -2.01 -14.14
N ASP A 144 8.07 -2.07 -13.53
CA ASP A 144 7.88 -2.10 -12.07
C ASP A 144 7.68 -3.52 -11.52
N LEU A 145 7.47 -3.68 -10.21
CA LEU A 145 7.30 -5.01 -9.63
C LEU A 145 6.01 -5.68 -10.12
N LEU A 146 4.91 -4.94 -10.26
CA LEU A 146 3.67 -5.48 -10.81
C LEU A 146 3.89 -6.01 -12.24
N ASP A 147 4.66 -5.30 -13.06
CA ASP A 147 5.05 -5.78 -14.39
C ASP A 147 5.79 -7.11 -14.32
N VAL A 148 6.77 -7.23 -13.42
CA VAL A 148 7.53 -8.47 -13.20
C VAL A 148 6.63 -9.61 -12.71
N LEU A 149 5.70 -9.34 -11.79
CA LEU A 149 4.77 -10.34 -11.26
C LEU A 149 3.77 -10.83 -12.31
N MET A 150 3.31 -9.95 -13.22
CA MET A 150 2.39 -10.31 -14.30
C MET A 150 3.06 -11.10 -15.43
N GLU A 151 4.33 -10.81 -15.70
CA GLU A 151 5.16 -11.50 -16.70
C GLU A 151 5.79 -12.80 -16.17
N TYR A 152 5.67 -13.08 -14.88
CA TYR A 152 6.20 -14.30 -14.28
C TYR A 152 5.44 -15.54 -14.78
N GLU A 153 6.11 -16.38 -15.55
CA GLU A 153 5.57 -17.65 -16.06
C GLU A 153 5.88 -18.85 -15.15
N GLY A 154 6.82 -18.69 -14.22
CA GLY A 154 7.26 -19.76 -13.31
C GLY A 154 8.41 -20.60 -13.87
N ASP A 155 9.04 -21.40 -12.99
CA ASP A 155 10.00 -22.42 -13.41
C ASP A 155 9.30 -23.77 -13.48
N GLU A 156 9.15 -24.32 -14.69
CA GLU A 156 8.54 -25.63 -14.94
C GLU A 156 9.22 -26.75 -14.13
N LYS A 157 10.51 -26.59 -13.77
CA LYS A 157 11.27 -27.57 -12.98
C LYS A 157 10.93 -27.53 -11.49
N GLU A 158 10.49 -26.39 -10.99
CA GLU A 158 10.06 -26.21 -9.59
C GLU A 158 8.54 -26.38 -9.42
N GLY A 159 7.81 -26.65 -10.51
CA GLY A 159 6.35 -26.76 -10.50
C GLY A 159 5.64 -25.43 -10.22
N LEU A 160 6.36 -24.31 -10.34
CA LEU A 160 5.80 -22.98 -10.20
C LEU A 160 5.20 -22.58 -11.55
N GLY A 161 3.89 -22.31 -11.58
CA GLY A 161 3.21 -21.74 -12.74
C GLY A 161 3.01 -20.24 -12.60
N LYS A 162 2.35 -19.64 -13.59
CA LYS A 162 1.96 -18.23 -13.58
C LYS A 162 1.26 -17.83 -12.27
N ILE A 163 1.66 -16.70 -11.71
CA ILE A 163 1.04 -16.15 -10.50
C ILE A 163 -0.39 -15.72 -10.84
N SER A 164 -1.36 -16.19 -10.07
CA SER A 164 -2.76 -15.77 -10.24
C SER A 164 -2.93 -14.29 -9.90
N GLU A 165 -3.85 -13.59 -10.57
CA GLU A 165 -4.13 -12.17 -10.31
C GLU A 165 -4.41 -11.90 -8.83
N ARG A 166 -5.16 -12.79 -8.17
CA ARG A 166 -5.42 -12.74 -6.73
C ARG A 166 -4.13 -12.75 -5.90
N ASN A 167 -3.17 -13.60 -6.27
CA ASN A 167 -1.89 -13.68 -5.57
C ASN A 167 -1.01 -12.47 -5.87
N VAL A 168 -1.06 -11.90 -7.09
CA VAL A 168 -0.40 -10.63 -7.41
C VAL A 168 -0.91 -9.51 -6.51
N ILE A 169 -2.23 -9.38 -6.34
CA ILE A 169 -2.84 -8.37 -5.47
C ILE A 169 -2.41 -8.57 -4.00
N ILE A 170 -2.36 -9.83 -3.54
CA ILE A 170 -1.89 -10.15 -2.17
C ILE A 170 -0.42 -9.79 -1.96
N ILE A 171 0.44 -9.95 -2.98
CA ILE A 171 1.88 -9.62 -2.88
C ILE A 171 2.13 -8.11 -2.87
N ILE A 172 1.28 -7.34 -3.55
CA ILE A 172 1.40 -5.88 -3.65
C ILE A 172 0.93 -5.17 -2.38
N LEU A 173 -0.01 -5.78 -1.65
CA LEU A 173 -0.58 -5.24 -0.41
C LEU A 173 0.31 -5.51 0.81
#